data_AF-A0A820L1Q0-F1
#
_entry.id   AF-A0A820L1Q0-F1
#
_cell.length_a   1.000
_cell.length_b   1.000
_cell.length_c   1.000
_cell.angle_alpha   90.00
_cell.angle_beta   90.00
_cell.angle_gamma   90.00
#
_symmetry.space_group_name_H-M   'P 1'
#
loop_
_entity.id
_entity.type
_entity.pdbx_description
1 polymer ?
#
loop_
_entity_poly.entity_id
_entity_poly.type
_entity_poly.pdbx_seq_one_letter_code
_entity_poly.pdbx_strand_id
1 'polypeptide(L)'
;LYILNFTSQKWLDETVTDHPIWWHYLCISVPHKLTRPNSAFMIIDGGHNTDGIPKPQDNLLALTSMFAVSTGSIGIHLQDVPNQAFRFWADPSNRTRSEDGLIAWTWKVFLQNPNNPYILLRMPMTKASVRAMDVVQEFAGKLGVAVPKTFVIGGAS
;
A
#
# COMPACT_ATOMS: atom_id res chain seq x y z
N LEU A 1 -0.21 16.14 9.42
CA LEU A 1 -0.76 14.91 8.83
C LEU A 1 -1.34 15.27 7.48
N TYR A 2 -0.97 14.53 6.45
CA TYR A 2 -1.49 14.65 5.09
C TYR A 2 -2.03 13.31 4.66
N ILE A 3 -3.14 13.30 3.92
CA ILE A 3 -3.74 12.08 3.38
C ILE A 3 -3.82 12.24 1.87
N LEU A 4 -3.20 11.31 1.15
CA LEU A 4 -3.18 11.29 -0.31
C LEU A 4 -3.92 10.03 -0.80
N ASN A 5 -4.56 10.16 -1.94
CA ASN A 5 -4.98 9.02 -2.75
C ASN A 5 -4.04 8.96 -3.95
N PHE A 6 -3.49 7.79 -4.25
CA PHE A 6 -2.63 7.61 -5.42
C PHE A 6 -2.92 6.28 -6.12
N THR A 7 -2.76 6.27 -7.44
CA THR A 7 -2.80 5.05 -8.24
C THR A 7 -1.39 4.48 -8.38
N SER A 8 -1.16 3.25 -7.92
CA SER A 8 0.15 2.61 -7.96
C SER A 8 0.45 1.93 -9.29
N GLN A 9 -0.55 1.36 -9.95
CA GLN A 9 -0.40 0.61 -11.20
C GLN A 9 -1.73 0.17 -11.81
N LYS A 10 -1.67 -0.29 -13.07
CA LYS A 10 -2.58 -1.31 -13.59
C LYS A 10 -1.94 -2.68 -13.39
N TRP A 11 -2.64 -3.63 -12.77
CA TRP A 11 -2.21 -5.02 -12.62
C TRP A 11 -3.25 -5.93 -13.26
N LEU A 12 -2.80 -6.76 -14.21
CA LEU A 12 -3.67 -7.51 -15.12
C LEU A 12 -4.60 -6.57 -15.91
N ASP A 13 -5.67 -7.11 -16.49
CA ASP A 13 -6.65 -6.37 -17.25
C ASP A 13 -8.09 -6.79 -16.89
N GLU A 14 -9.03 -6.05 -17.45
CA GLU A 14 -10.47 -6.19 -17.26
C GLU A 14 -11.00 -7.55 -17.73
N THR A 15 -10.24 -8.30 -18.54
CA THR A 15 -10.58 -9.65 -19.00
C THR A 15 -10.17 -10.75 -18.02
N VAL A 16 -9.40 -10.39 -16.97
CA VAL A 16 -8.96 -11.31 -15.93
C VAL A 16 -9.66 -11.06 -14.59
N THR A 17 -9.90 -9.79 -14.25
CA THR A 17 -10.46 -9.35 -12.97
C THR A 17 -11.33 -8.10 -13.14
N ASP A 18 -12.27 -7.86 -12.21
CA ASP A 18 -13.00 -6.58 -12.12
C ASP A 18 -12.15 -5.42 -11.58
N HIS A 19 -10.96 -5.68 -11.05
CA HIS A 19 -10.19 -4.68 -10.32
C HIS A 19 -8.75 -4.50 -10.83
N PRO A 20 -8.54 -4.16 -12.12
CA PRO A 20 -7.20 -4.06 -12.68
C PRO A 20 -6.47 -2.77 -12.27
N ILE A 21 -7.18 -1.69 -11.91
CA ILE A 21 -6.56 -0.42 -11.51
C ILE A 21 -6.35 -0.40 -9.99
N TRP A 22 -5.10 -0.24 -9.58
CA TRP A 22 -4.70 -0.28 -8.18
C TRP A 22 -4.45 1.11 -7.64
N TRP A 23 -5.23 1.51 -6.63
CA TRP A 23 -5.11 2.79 -5.93
C TRP A 23 -5.19 2.58 -4.42
N HIS A 24 -4.61 3.51 -3.65
CA HIS A 24 -4.33 3.31 -2.23
C HIS A 24 -4.45 4.64 -1.48
N TYR A 25 -4.84 4.58 -0.21
CA TYR A 25 -4.62 5.71 0.70
C TYR A 25 -3.23 5.71 1.32
N LEU A 26 -2.62 6.89 1.35
CA LEU A 26 -1.30 7.12 1.91
C LEU A 26 -1.35 8.27 2.90
N CYS A 27 -1.20 7.95 4.18
CA CYS A 27 -1.11 8.95 5.24
C CYS A 27 0.34 9.28 5.56
N ILE A 28 0.69 10.56 5.57
CA ILE A 28 2.04 11.07 5.76
C ILE A 28 2.05 12.02 6.97
N SER A 29 2.75 11.59 8.01
CA SER A 29 2.95 12.34 9.25
C SER A 29 4.35 12.96 9.26
N VAL A 30 4.39 14.28 9.02
CA VAL A 30 5.61 15.08 9.09
C VAL A 30 5.68 15.76 10.46
N PRO A 31 6.71 15.50 11.29
CA PRO A 31 6.87 16.16 12.58
C PRO A 31 7.35 17.61 12.39
N HIS A 32 7.00 18.50 13.31
CA HIS A 32 7.46 19.90 13.29
C HIS A 32 8.99 20.03 13.33
N LYS A 33 9.67 19.08 13.99
CA LYS A 33 11.13 19.00 14.07
C LYS A 33 11.62 17.71 13.44
N LEU A 34 12.23 17.82 12.26
CA LEU A 34 12.89 16.71 11.57
C LEU A 34 14.34 16.58 12.06
N THR A 35 14.60 15.65 12.98
CA THR A 35 15.96 15.33 13.45
C THR A 35 16.61 14.22 12.64
N ARG A 36 15.82 13.43 11.91
CA ARG A 36 16.27 12.33 11.04
C ARG A 36 15.77 12.55 9.60
N PRO A 37 16.22 13.61 8.92
CA PRO A 37 15.67 14.05 7.63
C PRO A 37 15.82 13.03 6.49
N ASN A 38 16.78 12.10 6.59
CA ASN A 38 17.07 11.12 5.54
C ASN A 38 16.29 9.80 5.69
N SER A 39 15.52 9.63 6.76
CA SER A 39 14.85 8.37 7.08
C SER A 39 13.34 8.57 7.24
N ALA A 40 12.60 7.56 6.81
CA ALA A 40 11.16 7.47 7.03
C ALA A 40 10.79 6.06 7.53
N PHE A 41 9.70 5.98 8.27
CA PHE A 41 9.11 4.72 8.71
C PHE A 41 7.76 4.54 8.03
N MET A 42 7.56 3.38 7.40
CA MET A 42 6.32 3.03 6.72
C MET A 42 5.74 1.74 7.29
N ILE A 43 4.46 1.78 7.68
CA ILE A 43 3.66 0.58 7.91
C ILE A 43 2.77 0.36 6.69
N ILE A 44 2.83 -0.85 6.14
CA ILE A 44 1.93 -1.34 5.11
C ILE A 44 0.79 -2.06 5.82
N ASP A 45 -0.43 -1.69 5.48
CA ASP A 45 -1.65 -2.21 6.08
C ASP A 45 -2.60 -2.72 5.00
N GLY A 46 -3.47 -3.64 5.40
CA GLY A 46 -4.55 -4.14 4.57
C GLY A 46 -5.72 -3.18 4.57
N GLY A 47 -6.93 -3.74 4.63
CA GLY A 47 -8.19 -2.99 4.56
C GLY A 47 -8.84 -3.10 3.19
N HIS A 48 -9.89 -2.32 2.95
CA HIS A 48 -10.52 -2.20 1.65
C HIS A 48 -10.48 -0.75 1.21
N ASN A 49 -10.13 -0.54 -0.05
CA ASN A 49 -10.14 0.77 -0.67
C ASN A 49 -11.50 1.48 -0.57
N THR A 50 -12.60 0.74 -0.37
CA THR A 50 -13.95 1.27 -0.15
C THR A 50 -14.28 1.65 1.30
N ASP A 51 -13.39 1.42 2.27
CA ASP A 51 -13.62 1.69 3.71
C ASP A 51 -13.63 3.19 4.05
N GLY A 52 -13.35 4.03 3.05
CA GLY A 52 -13.39 5.49 3.13
C GLY A 52 -12.02 6.09 3.44
N ILE A 53 -11.99 7.41 3.64
CA ILE A 53 -10.73 8.11 3.93
C ILE A 53 -10.25 7.73 5.35
N PRO A 54 -8.97 7.38 5.52
CA PRO A 54 -8.39 7.09 6.83
C PRO A 54 -8.69 8.16 7.86
N LYS A 55 -9.15 7.72 9.04
CA LYS A 55 -9.50 8.62 10.14
C LYS A 55 -8.37 8.69 11.15
N PRO A 56 -8.14 9.83 11.81
CA PRO A 56 -7.12 9.94 12.85
C PRO A 56 -7.26 8.95 14.02
N GLN A 57 -8.43 8.34 14.21
CA GLN A 57 -8.68 7.30 15.23
C GLN A 57 -8.19 5.91 14.83
N ASP A 58 -7.70 5.73 13.60
CA ASP A 58 -7.05 4.51 13.16
C ASP A 58 -5.77 4.28 14.00
N ASN A 59 -5.66 3.08 14.57
CA ASN A 59 -4.57 2.72 15.48
C ASN A 59 -3.19 2.76 14.79
N LEU A 60 -3.10 2.33 13.54
CA LEU A 60 -1.83 2.30 12.79
C LEU A 60 -1.47 3.69 12.28
N LEU A 61 -2.46 4.53 11.99
CA LEU A 61 -2.24 5.96 11.72
C LEU A 61 -1.75 6.70 12.98
N ALA A 62 -2.36 6.42 14.13
CA ALA A 62 -1.93 7.00 15.41
C ALA A 62 -0.51 6.55 15.77
N LEU A 63 -0.20 5.26 15.55
CA LEU A 63 1.14 4.69 15.76
C LEU A 63 2.19 5.36 14.87
N THR A 64 1.94 5.47 13.57
CA THR A 64 2.90 6.07 12.62
C THR A 64 3.10 7.57 12.91
N SER A 65 2.05 8.26 13.34
CA SER A 65 2.13 9.66 13.77
C SER A 65 2.94 9.84 15.07
N MET A 66 2.72 8.97 16.06
CA MET A 66 3.50 8.94 17.30
C MET A 66 4.98 8.65 17.01
N PHE A 67 5.26 7.69 16.12
CA PHE A 67 6.62 7.38 15.69
C PHE A 67 7.29 8.59 15.03
N ALA A 68 6.57 9.30 14.16
CA ALA A 68 7.09 10.49 13.48
C ALA A 68 7.56 11.55 14.49
N VAL A 69 6.71 11.86 15.48
CA VAL A 69 7.00 12.87 16.51
C VAL A 69 8.11 12.43 17.44
N SER A 70 8.11 11.16 17.90
CA SER A 70 9.09 10.66 18.87
C SER A 70 10.50 10.52 18.28
N THR A 71 10.59 10.16 17.00
CA THR A 71 11.88 9.93 16.33
C THR A 71 12.39 11.14 15.55
N GLY A 72 11.52 12.11 15.25
CA GLY A 72 11.81 13.24 14.37
C GLY A 72 12.05 12.83 12.92
N SER A 73 11.33 11.81 12.44
CA SER A 73 11.36 11.30 11.07
C SER A 73 9.96 11.30 10.45
N ILE A 74 9.84 11.12 9.14
CA ILE A 74 8.52 11.02 8.49
C ILE A 74 7.91 9.65 8.82
N GLY A 75 6.69 9.65 9.35
CA GLY A 75 5.88 8.44 9.56
C GLY A 75 4.85 8.26 8.45
N ILE A 76 4.67 7.03 7.97
CA ILE A 76 3.86 6.71 6.80
C ILE A 76 2.96 5.52 7.12
N HIS A 77 1.67 5.65 6.84
CA HIS A 77 0.72 4.54 6.86
C HIS A 77 0.17 4.38 5.44
N LEU A 78 0.54 3.27 4.80
CA LEU A 78 0.03 2.87 3.50
C LEU A 78 -1.07 1.84 3.73
N GLN A 79 -2.28 2.14 3.30
CA GLN A 79 -3.43 1.22 3.40
C GLN A 79 -3.72 0.56 2.05
N ASP A 80 -4.64 -0.39 2.05
CA ASP A 80 -5.19 -1.02 0.85
C ASP A 80 -4.18 -1.86 0.08
N VAL A 81 -3.23 -2.50 0.78
CA VAL A 81 -2.29 -3.44 0.17
C VAL A 81 -2.57 -4.85 0.69
N PRO A 82 -3.22 -5.72 -0.10
CA PRO A 82 -3.57 -5.58 -1.51
C PRO A 82 -4.82 -4.72 -1.77
N ASN A 83 -4.97 -4.24 -3.02
CA ASN A 83 -6.08 -3.37 -3.41
C ASN A 83 -7.38 -4.16 -3.57
N GLN A 84 -8.05 -4.43 -2.46
CA GLN A 84 -9.09 -5.44 -2.32
C GLN A 84 -10.43 -4.83 -1.87
N ALA A 85 -11.56 -5.55 -1.97
CA ALA A 85 -11.74 -6.94 -2.39
C ALA A 85 -12.12 -7.04 -3.88
N PHE A 86 -11.76 -8.14 -4.55
CA PHE A 86 -12.10 -8.34 -5.96
C PHE A 86 -12.19 -9.83 -6.33
N ARG A 87 -12.59 -10.12 -7.57
CA ARG A 87 -12.72 -11.49 -8.08
C ARG A 87 -11.99 -11.66 -9.42
N PHE A 88 -11.82 -12.93 -9.78
CA PHE A 88 -11.26 -13.35 -11.05
C PHE A 88 -12.34 -14.01 -11.89
N TRP A 89 -12.44 -13.67 -13.17
CA TRP A 89 -13.47 -14.23 -14.06
C TRP A 89 -13.29 -15.72 -14.31
N ALA A 90 -12.06 -16.22 -14.21
CA ALA A 90 -11.74 -17.63 -14.30
C ALA A 90 -12.12 -18.44 -13.04
N ASP A 91 -12.59 -17.79 -11.97
CA ASP A 91 -13.07 -18.49 -10.79
C ASP A 91 -14.50 -19.01 -10.99
N PRO A 92 -14.73 -20.34 -11.07
CA PRO A 92 -16.07 -20.88 -11.27
C PRO A 92 -17.01 -20.58 -10.10
N SER A 93 -16.48 -20.29 -8.91
CA SER A 93 -17.31 -19.87 -7.76
C SER A 93 -17.74 -18.41 -7.83
N ASN A 94 -17.17 -17.61 -8.75
CA ASN A 94 -17.44 -16.18 -8.96
C ASN A 94 -17.47 -15.32 -7.67
N ARG A 95 -16.78 -15.77 -6.61
CA ARG A 95 -16.80 -15.11 -5.31
C ARG A 95 -15.69 -14.08 -5.20
N THR A 96 -16.02 -12.94 -4.58
CA THR A 96 -15.06 -11.92 -4.19
C THR A 96 -14.13 -12.46 -3.09
N ARG A 97 -12.85 -12.07 -3.14
CA ARG A 97 -11.82 -12.46 -2.17
C ARG A 97 -11.06 -11.25 -1.66
N SER A 98 -10.48 -11.44 -0.48
CA SER A 98 -9.53 -10.54 0.16
C SER A 98 -8.30 -11.35 0.63
N GLU A 99 -7.18 -10.67 0.83
CA GLU A 99 -5.93 -11.11 1.45
C GLU A 99 -5.50 -12.51 1.00
N ASP A 100 -5.41 -13.44 1.96
CA ASP A 100 -5.02 -14.82 1.78
C ASP A 100 -5.89 -15.56 0.75
N GLY A 101 -7.16 -15.18 0.60
CA GLY A 101 -8.03 -15.72 -0.44
C GLY A 101 -7.53 -15.38 -1.84
N LEU A 102 -7.13 -14.13 -2.07
CA LEU A 102 -6.56 -13.67 -3.34
C LEU A 102 -5.16 -14.28 -3.55
N ILE A 103 -4.35 -14.31 -2.50
CA ILE A 103 -3.01 -14.93 -2.54
C ILE A 103 -3.11 -16.41 -2.92
N ALA A 104 -3.97 -17.17 -2.25
CA ALA A 104 -4.17 -18.59 -2.52
C ALA A 104 -4.70 -18.82 -3.94
N TRP A 105 -5.62 -17.98 -4.41
CA TRP A 105 -6.12 -18.07 -5.78
C TRP A 105 -5.01 -17.87 -6.82
N THR A 106 -4.22 -16.81 -6.67
CA THR A 106 -3.14 -16.51 -7.62
C THR A 106 -2.05 -17.59 -7.62
N TRP A 107 -1.73 -18.17 -6.47
CA TRP A 107 -0.85 -19.34 -6.38
C TRP A 107 -1.42 -20.58 -7.05
N LYS A 108 -2.72 -20.87 -6.86
CA LYS A 108 -3.39 -21.97 -7.57
C LYS A 108 -3.24 -21.82 -9.08
N VAL A 109 -3.52 -20.63 -9.61
CA VAL A 109 -3.39 -20.35 -11.06
C VAL A 109 -1.94 -20.49 -11.52
N PHE A 110 -0.99 -19.98 -10.75
CA PHE A 110 0.44 -20.10 -11.06
C PHE A 110 0.92 -21.56 -11.08
N LEU A 111 0.50 -22.40 -10.13
CA LEU A 111 0.88 -23.82 -10.10
C LEU A 111 0.33 -24.59 -11.30
N GLN A 112 -0.79 -24.14 -11.88
CA GLN A 112 -1.36 -24.73 -13.10
C GLN A 112 -0.67 -24.23 -14.38
N ASN A 113 -0.13 -23.03 -14.37
CA ASN A 113 0.65 -22.45 -15.47
C ASN A 113 1.84 -21.64 -14.95
N PRO A 114 2.99 -22.29 -14.64
CA PRO A 114 4.12 -21.66 -13.95
C PRO A 114 4.91 -20.67 -14.82
N ASN A 115 4.56 -20.53 -16.10
CA ASN A 115 5.27 -19.64 -17.03
C ASN A 115 4.87 -18.16 -16.89
N ASN A 116 3.82 -17.85 -16.11
CA ASN A 116 3.36 -16.48 -15.89
C ASN A 116 3.42 -16.07 -14.41
N PRO A 117 4.60 -15.69 -13.88
CA PRO A 117 4.72 -15.26 -12.49
C PRO A 117 4.02 -13.95 -12.17
N TYR A 118 3.64 -13.15 -13.18
CA TYR A 118 2.95 -11.87 -12.98
C TYR A 118 1.54 -12.01 -12.41
N ILE A 119 0.97 -13.23 -12.44
CA ILE A 119 -0.33 -13.53 -11.81
C ILE A 119 -0.25 -13.51 -10.28
N LEU A 120 0.92 -13.63 -9.68
CA LEU A 120 1.08 -13.72 -8.22
C LEU A 120 0.78 -12.37 -7.56
N LEU A 121 -0.19 -12.34 -6.64
CA LEU A 121 -0.66 -11.11 -5.98
C LEU A 121 0.44 -10.36 -5.22
N ARG A 122 1.48 -11.05 -4.74
CA ARG A 122 2.58 -10.39 -4.02
C ARG A 122 3.36 -9.41 -4.91
N MET A 123 3.39 -9.61 -6.22
CA MET A 123 4.07 -8.70 -7.16
C MET A 123 3.47 -7.29 -7.18
N PRO A 124 2.17 -7.09 -7.43
CA PRO A 124 1.56 -5.78 -7.34
C PRO A 124 1.57 -5.22 -5.91
N MET A 125 1.46 -6.04 -4.86
CA MET A 125 1.59 -5.58 -3.48
C MET A 125 2.94 -4.90 -3.23
N THR A 126 4.04 -5.58 -3.55
CA THR A 126 5.39 -5.00 -3.41
C THR A 126 5.56 -3.75 -4.25
N LYS A 127 5.05 -3.74 -5.48
CA LYS A 127 5.12 -2.57 -6.35
C LYS A 127 4.30 -1.39 -5.81
N ALA A 128 3.16 -1.63 -5.16
CA ALA A 128 2.39 -0.58 -4.49
C ALA A 128 3.19 0.07 -3.36
N SER A 129 3.89 -0.74 -2.54
CA SER A 129 4.76 -0.23 -1.49
C SER A 129 5.92 0.62 -2.02
N VAL A 130 6.56 0.19 -3.12
CA VAL A 130 7.63 0.99 -3.76
C VAL A 130 7.07 2.30 -4.32
N ARG A 131 5.90 2.27 -4.96
CA ARG A 131 5.25 3.49 -5.47
C ARG A 131 4.84 4.45 -4.36
N ALA A 132 4.46 3.94 -3.19
CA ALA A 132 4.22 4.79 -2.02
C ALA A 132 5.49 5.52 -1.56
N MET A 133 6.66 4.88 -1.63
CA MET A 133 7.95 5.53 -1.34
C MET A 133 8.22 6.66 -2.34
N ASP A 134 8.01 6.42 -3.64
CA ASP A 134 8.16 7.45 -4.68
C ASP A 134 7.25 8.66 -4.39
N VAL A 135 5.97 8.41 -4.08
CA VAL A 135 4.99 9.46 -3.76
C VAL A 135 5.41 10.26 -2.52
N VAL A 136 5.90 9.59 -1.47
CA VAL A 136 6.38 10.28 -0.26
C VAL A 136 7.58 11.17 -0.57
N GLN A 137 8.53 10.69 -1.37
CA GLN A 137 9.71 11.46 -1.75
C GLN A 137 9.34 12.71 -2.56
N GLU A 138 8.46 12.54 -3.54
CA GLU A 138 7.95 13.64 -4.35
C GLU A 138 7.17 14.65 -3.49
N PHE A 139 6.29 14.15 -2.62
CA PHE A 139 5.48 14.99 -1.75
C PHE A 139 6.31 15.76 -0.73
N ALA A 140 7.32 15.13 -0.12
CA ALA A 140 8.27 15.79 0.78
C ALA A 140 9.00 16.95 0.07
N GLY A 141 9.44 16.73 -1.18
CA GLY A 141 10.04 17.76 -2.00
C GLY A 141 9.10 18.94 -2.27
N LYS A 142 7.83 18.66 -2.58
CA LYS A 142 6.78 19.68 -2.79
C LYS A 142 6.48 20.48 -1.52
N LEU A 143 6.55 19.86 -0.34
CA LEU A 143 6.38 20.53 0.94
C LEU A 143 7.59 21.38 1.36
N GLY A 144 8.73 21.28 0.66
CA GLY A 144 9.96 21.96 1.02
C GLY A 144 10.63 21.38 2.27
N VAL A 145 10.30 20.14 2.65
CA VAL A 145 10.96 19.42 3.74
C VAL A 145 12.03 18.47 3.19
N ALA A 146 12.87 17.94 4.07
CA ALA A 146 13.90 16.99 3.64
C ALA A 146 13.27 15.72 3.02
N VAL A 147 13.82 15.30 1.88
CA VAL A 147 13.38 14.10 1.16
C VAL A 147 14.02 12.85 1.79
N PRO A 148 13.23 11.89 2.28
CA PRO A 148 13.76 10.67 2.87
C PRO A 148 14.42 9.80 1.80
N LYS A 149 15.59 9.25 2.11
CA LYS A 149 16.37 8.37 1.22
C LYS A 149 16.34 6.92 1.66
N THR A 150 16.05 6.68 2.93
CA THR A 150 16.02 5.37 3.56
C THR A 150 14.66 5.13 4.18
N PHE A 151 14.15 3.91 4.05
CA PHE A 151 12.85 3.51 4.58
C PHE A 151 13.03 2.31 5.50
N VAL A 152 12.47 2.42 6.70
CA VAL A 152 12.21 1.27 7.58
C VAL A 152 10.77 0.86 7.35
N ILE A 153 10.55 -0.42 7.05
CA ILE A 153 9.23 -0.92 6.61
C ILE A 153 8.74 -1.96 7.61
N GLY A 154 7.50 -1.79 8.08
CA GLY A 154 6.72 -2.79 8.78
C GLY A 154 5.46 -3.16 7.99
N GLY A 155 4.84 -4.27 8.35
CA GLY A 155 3.56 -4.70 7.80
C GLY A 155 2.58 -5.09 8.91
N ALA A 156 1.31 -4.76 8.72
CA ALA A 156 0.22 -5.47 9.39
C ALA A 156 0.14 -6.90 8.82
N SER A 157 -0.31 -7.84 9.64
CA SER A 157 -0.46 -9.24 9.25
C SER A 157 -1.84 -9.52 8.68
#